data_AF-D5RNQ7-F1
#
_entry.id   AF-D5RNQ7-F1
#
_cell.length_a   1.000
_cell.length_b   1.000
_cell.length_c   1.000
_cell.angle_alpha   90.00
_cell.angle_beta   90.00
_cell.angle_gamma   90.00
#
_symmetry.space_group_name_H-M   'P 1'
#
loop_
_entity.id
_entity.type
_entity.pdbx_description
1 polymer ?
#
loop_
_entity_poly.entity_id
_entity_poly.type
_entity_poly.pdbx_seq_one_letter_code
_entity_poly.pdbx_strand_id
1 'polypeptide(L)'
;MMNLGPIGFVVPWLLLALPALPLIWWLLRVTPPAPRRQAFPALRLLRDLPAPEETPARTPWWLLLLRLAAAALIILGLARPVWGPGATAQGDGPLLLVVDDGWASGPD
;
A
#
# COMPACT_ATOMS: atom_id res chain seq x y z
N MET A 1 -11.83 20.09 1.29
CA MET A 1 -12.38 19.03 0.41
C MET A 1 -11.98 19.34 -1.01
N MET A 2 -11.60 18.33 -1.80
CA MET A 2 -11.32 18.48 -3.23
C MET A 2 -12.27 17.57 -4.00
N ASN A 3 -12.96 18.12 -5.01
CA ASN A 3 -13.88 17.35 -5.84
C ASN A 3 -13.25 17.10 -7.21
N LEU A 4 -13.30 15.84 -7.65
CA LEU A 4 -12.87 15.38 -8.96
C LEU A 4 -14.07 14.69 -9.62
N GLY A 5 -14.88 15.47 -10.34
CA GLY A 5 -16.14 14.99 -10.92
C GLY A 5 -17.14 14.53 -9.85
N PRO A 6 -17.73 13.33 -9.95
CA PRO A 6 -18.71 12.84 -8.98
C PRO A 6 -18.10 12.35 -7.65
N ILE A 7 -16.76 12.28 -7.56
CA ILE A 7 -16.05 11.81 -6.37
C ILE A 7 -15.39 12.99 -5.66
N GLY A 8 -15.61 13.11 -4.36
CA GLY A 8 -14.95 14.07 -3.48
C GLY A 8 -13.99 13.39 -2.53
N PHE A 9 -12.94 14.10 -2.14
CA PHE A 9 -12.01 13.66 -1.10
C PHE A 9 -12.10 14.62 0.08
N VAL A 10 -12.41 14.05 1.25
CA VAL A 10 -12.50 14.83 2.49
C VAL A 10 -11.10 15.33 2.88
N VAL A 11 -10.08 14.46 2.74
CA VAL A 11 -8.67 14.76 3.07
C VAL A 11 -7.79 14.67 1.81
N PRO A 12 -7.86 15.67 0.91
CA PRO A 12 -7.21 15.58 -0.40
C PRO A 12 -5.67 15.64 -0.33
N TRP A 13 -5.11 16.27 0.71
CA TRP A 13 -3.67 16.34 0.93
C TRP A 13 -3.03 14.95 1.05
N LEU A 14 -3.79 13.95 1.50
CA LEU A 14 -3.30 12.59 1.62
C LEU A 14 -2.99 11.95 0.26
N LEU A 15 -3.64 12.40 -0.82
CA LEU A 15 -3.32 11.96 -2.17
C LEU A 15 -1.89 12.34 -2.59
N LEU A 16 -1.29 13.37 -1.96
CA LEU A 16 0.13 13.71 -2.15
C LEU A 16 1.07 12.64 -1.60
N ALA A 17 0.59 11.68 -0.80
CA ALA A 17 1.39 10.53 -0.37
C ALA A 17 1.56 9.47 -1.47
N LEU A 18 0.72 9.46 -2.51
CA LEU A 18 0.88 8.55 -3.66
C LEU A 18 2.26 8.66 -4.32
N PRO A 19 2.77 9.86 -4.68
CA PRO A 19 4.13 10.00 -5.19
C PRO A 19 5.23 9.72 -4.15
N ALA A 20 4.91 9.64 -2.84
CA ALA A 20 5.86 9.22 -1.81
C ALA A 20 6.04 7.70 -1.74
N LEU A 21 5.11 6.89 -2.29
CA LEU A 21 5.25 5.43 -2.38
C LEU A 21 6.58 4.97 -3.02
N PRO A 22 6.98 5.46 -4.21
CA PRO A 22 8.27 5.09 -4.79
C PRO A 22 9.46 5.62 -3.97
N LEU A 23 9.29 6.74 -3.26
CA LEU A 23 10.34 7.32 -2.42
C LEU A 23 10.59 6.47 -1.16
N ILE A 24 9.53 5.99 -0.52
CA ILE A 24 9.61 5.04 0.61
C ILE A 24 10.19 3.70 0.12
N TRP A 25 9.78 3.22 -1.05
CA TRP A 25 10.39 2.03 -1.65
C TRP A 25 11.88 2.23 -1.91
N TRP A 26 12.28 3.38 -2.44
CA TRP A 26 13.67 3.71 -2.70
C TRP A 26 14.49 3.78 -1.39
N LEU A 27 13.93 4.39 -0.34
CA LEU A 27 14.53 4.47 1.00
C LEU A 27 14.67 3.09 1.66
N LEU A 28 13.65 2.23 1.55
CA LEU A 28 13.70 0.87 2.09
C LEU A 28 14.59 -0.07 1.26
N ARG A 29 14.76 0.23 -0.04
CA ARG A 29 15.66 -0.50 -0.94
C ARG A 29 17.08 0.06 -0.92
N VAL A 30 17.45 0.83 0.10
CA VAL A 30 18.85 1.00 0.49
C VAL A 30 19.39 -0.38 0.81
N THR A 31 19.87 -1.03 -0.25
CA THR A 31 20.35 -2.39 -0.22
C THR A 31 21.61 -2.33 0.63
N PRO A 32 21.73 -3.15 1.68
CA PRO A 32 22.93 -3.12 2.49
C PRO A 32 24.16 -3.27 1.58
N PRO A 33 25.26 -2.55 1.87
CA PRO A 33 26.46 -2.60 1.04
C PRO A 33 26.85 -4.06 0.82
N ALA A 34 27.30 -4.38 -0.41
CA ALA A 34 27.59 -5.74 -0.81
C ALA A 34 28.43 -6.47 0.27
N PRO A 35 28.09 -7.72 0.60
CA PRO A 35 28.75 -8.44 1.67
C PRO A 35 30.26 -8.45 1.44
N ARG A 36 31.03 -7.98 2.45
CA ARG A 36 32.48 -7.97 2.38
C ARG A 36 32.97 -9.41 2.34
N ARG A 37 33.68 -9.77 1.26
CA ARG A 37 34.30 -11.09 1.14
C ARG A 37 35.53 -11.13 2.05
N GLN A 38 35.43 -11.86 3.14
CA GLN A 38 36.56 -12.10 4.04
C GLN A 38 37.06 -13.52 3.85
N ALA A 39 38.37 -13.68 3.65
CA ALA A 39 38.98 -14.99 3.55
C ALA A 39 38.89 -15.69 4.91
N PHE A 40 38.03 -16.71 5.01
CA PHE A 40 37.87 -17.50 6.23
C PHE A 40 38.60 -18.84 6.07
N PRO A 41 39.83 -19.00 6.60
CA PRO A 41 40.68 -20.16 6.30
C PRO A 41 40.09 -21.51 6.74
N ALA A 42 39.22 -21.53 7.76
CA ALA A 42 38.53 -22.74 8.20
C ALA A 42 37.54 -23.30 7.16
N LEU A 43 37.05 -22.49 6.20
CA LEU A 43 36.23 -22.98 5.07
C LEU A 43 37.00 -23.93 4.14
N ARG A 44 38.34 -23.97 4.21
CA ARG A 44 39.14 -24.91 3.41
C ARG A 44 38.87 -26.38 3.78
N LEU A 45 38.53 -26.66 5.03
CA LEU A 45 38.15 -28.01 5.50
C LEU A 45 36.76 -28.43 5.00
N LEU A 46 35.93 -27.47 4.59
CA LEU A 46 34.54 -27.69 4.16
C LEU A 46 34.40 -27.67 2.62
N ARG A 47 35.49 -27.52 1.86
CA ARG A 47 35.47 -27.41 0.38
C ARG A 47 34.96 -28.67 -0.33
N ASP A 48 35.06 -29.82 0.32
CA ASP A 48 34.61 -31.10 -0.25
C ASP A 48 33.13 -31.37 0.00
N LEU A 49 32.44 -30.54 0.79
CA LEU A 49 30.99 -30.61 0.94
C LEU A 49 30.32 -29.84 -0.21
N PRO A 50 29.29 -30.42 -0.87
CA PRO A 50 28.47 -29.67 -1.81
C PRO A 50 27.78 -28.54 -1.05
N ALA A 51 28.20 -27.30 -1.31
CA ALA A 51 27.53 -26.12 -0.80
C ALA A 51 26.35 -25.80 -1.73
N PRO A 52 25.09 -26.04 -1.34
CA PRO A 52 23.98 -25.49 -2.08
C PRO A 52 24.11 -23.96 -2.00
N GLU A 53 24.32 -23.31 -3.14
CA GLU A 53 24.17 -21.86 -3.23
C GLU A 53 22.70 -21.54 -2.94
N GLU A 54 22.39 -21.18 -1.69
CA GLU A 54 21.19 -20.40 -1.41
C GLU A 54 21.40 -19.01 -1.97
N THR A 55 21.19 -18.87 -3.28
CA THR A 55 21.10 -17.58 -3.92
C THR A 55 19.91 -16.85 -3.29
N PRO A 56 20.09 -15.61 -2.79
CA PRO A 56 18.96 -14.82 -2.34
C PRO A 56 18.07 -14.62 -3.56
N ALA A 57 16.93 -15.31 -3.58
CA ALA A 57 15.96 -15.21 -4.65
C ALA A 57 15.60 -13.73 -4.78
N ARG A 58 15.93 -13.14 -5.94
CA ARG A 58 15.49 -11.78 -6.29
C ARG A 58 14.02 -11.68 -5.92
N THR A 59 13.66 -10.69 -5.10
CA THR A 59 12.25 -10.44 -4.80
C THR A 59 11.49 -10.31 -6.13
N PRO A 60 10.49 -11.16 -6.37
CA PRO A 60 9.78 -11.16 -7.63
C PRO A 60 9.00 -9.85 -7.78
N TRP A 61 9.00 -9.28 -8.98
CA TRP A 61 8.43 -7.97 -9.26
C TRP A 61 6.92 -7.87 -8.97
N TRP A 62 6.20 -9.00 -9.02
CA TRP A 62 4.77 -9.04 -8.70
C TRP A 62 4.49 -8.77 -7.22
N LEU A 63 5.39 -9.19 -6.30
CA LEU A 63 5.26 -8.87 -4.86
C LEU A 63 5.43 -7.37 -4.63
N LEU A 64 6.31 -6.74 -5.41
CA LEU A 64 6.49 -5.29 -5.38
C LEU A 64 5.23 -4.57 -5.87
N LEU A 65 4.64 -5.02 -6.99
CA LEU A 65 3.39 -4.47 -7.51
C LEU A 65 2.25 -4.61 -6.49
N LEU A 66 2.09 -5.79 -5.88
CA LEU A 66 1.08 -6.05 -4.86
C LEU A 66 1.23 -5.12 -3.66
N ARG A 67 2.47 -4.90 -3.20
CA ARG A 67 2.77 -4.00 -2.08
C ARG A 67 2.41 -2.55 -2.40
N LEU A 68 2.74 -2.08 -3.61
CA LEU A 68 2.37 -0.73 -4.07
C LEU A 68 0.85 -0.58 -4.20
N ALA A 69 0.16 -1.58 -4.74
CA ALA A 69 -1.29 -1.58 -4.85
C ALA A 69 -1.97 -1.52 -3.48
N ALA A 70 -1.53 -2.35 -2.52
CA ALA A 70 -2.05 -2.34 -1.15
C ALA A 70 -1.85 -0.97 -0.48
N ALA A 71 -0.65 -0.39 -0.60
CA ALA A 71 -0.37 0.93 -0.05
C ALA A 71 -1.19 2.05 -0.71
N ALA A 72 -1.39 1.99 -2.04
CA ALA A 72 -2.25 2.92 -2.76
C ALA A 72 -3.71 2.81 -2.30
N LEU A 73 -4.24 1.59 -2.12
CA LEU A 73 -5.59 1.37 -1.60
C LEU A 73 -5.77 1.93 -0.18
N ILE A 74 -4.76 1.77 0.68
CA ILE A 74 -4.77 2.36 2.03
C ILE A 74 -4.82 3.89 1.95
N ILE A 75 -3.97 4.51 1.12
CA ILE A 75 -3.97 5.97 0.93
C ILE A 75 -5.33 6.45 0.41
N LEU A 76 -5.89 5.76 -0.58
CA LEU A 76 -7.20 6.10 -1.15
C LEU A 76 -8.32 5.95 -0.11
N GLY A 77 -8.35 4.86 0.67
CA GLY A 77 -9.34 4.66 1.72
C GLY A 77 -9.26 5.72 2.82
N LEU A 78 -8.04 6.06 3.25
CA LEU A 78 -7.80 7.09 4.26
C LEU A 78 -8.09 8.51 3.76
N ALA A 79 -8.05 8.75 2.44
CA ALA A 79 -8.43 10.04 1.86
C ALA A 79 -9.96 10.30 1.96
N ARG A 80 -10.72 9.29 2.40
CA ARG A 80 -12.19 9.29 2.55
C ARG A 80 -12.88 9.75 1.26
N PRO A 81 -12.88 8.89 0.22
CA PRO A 81 -13.59 9.19 -1.00
C PRO A 81 -15.09 9.16 -0.72
N VAL A 82 -15.80 10.21 -1.12
CA VAL A 82 -17.24 10.36 -1.00
C VAL A 82 -17.86 10.52 -2.38
N TRP A 83 -18.98 9.86 -2.61
CA TRP A 83 -19.74 10.01 -3.85
C TRP A 83 -20.75 11.16 -3.71
N GLY A 84 -20.91 11.97 -4.75
CA GLY A 84 -21.83 13.12 -4.73
C GLY A 84 -21.50 14.17 -3.66
N PRO A 85 -20.23 14.64 -3.55
CA PRO A 85 -19.85 15.65 -2.58
C PRO A 85 -20.64 16.95 -2.81
N GLY A 86 -21.51 17.31 -1.86
CA GLY A 86 -22.33 18.53 -1.97
C GLY A 86 -23.61 18.34 -2.77
N ALA A 87 -24.13 17.11 -2.92
CA ALA A 87 -25.53 16.88 -3.24
C ALA A 87 -26.41 17.41 -2.09
N THR A 88 -26.51 18.74 -1.98
CA THR A 88 -27.56 19.39 -1.20
C THR A 88 -28.87 18.98 -1.85
N ALA A 89 -29.78 18.38 -1.09
CA ALA A 89 -31.15 18.20 -1.50
C ALA A 89 -31.75 19.60 -1.73
N GLN A 90 -31.64 20.11 -2.96
CA GLN A 90 -32.25 21.37 -3.37
C GLN A 90 -33.72 21.06 -3.67
N GLY A 91 -34.54 21.03 -2.62
CA GLY A 91 -35.99 20.92 -2.74
C GLY A 91 -36.66 20.68 -1.39
N ASP A 92 -37.77 21.39 -1.14
CA ASP A 92 -38.67 21.21 0.03
C ASP A 92 -39.47 19.88 -0.02
N GLY A 93 -38.97 18.89 -0.76
CA GLY A 93 -39.62 17.60 -0.95
C GLY A 93 -39.38 16.65 0.23
N PRO A 94 -40.23 15.61 0.38
CA PRO A 94 -40.07 14.61 1.43
C PRO A 94 -38.72 13.89 1.32
N LEU A 95 -37.96 13.88 2.41
CA LEU A 95 -36.68 13.18 2.53
C LEU A 95 -36.92 11.68 2.69
N LEU A 96 -36.55 10.88 1.69
CA LEU A 96 -36.55 9.42 1.79
C LEU A 96 -35.19 8.95 2.31
N LEU A 97 -35.14 8.52 3.57
CA LEU A 97 -33.98 7.87 4.18
C LEU A 97 -34.12 6.36 4.01
N VAL A 98 -33.20 5.74 3.26
CA VAL A 98 -33.09 4.27 3.17
C VAL A 98 -31.88 3.86 4.00
N VAL A 99 -32.13 3.13 5.08
CA VAL A 99 -31.09 2.58 5.95
C VAL A 99 -30.95 1.09 5.63
N ASP A 100 -29.75 0.65 5.29
CA ASP A 100 -29.42 -0.76 5.08
C ASP A 100 -28.54 -1.24 6.25
N ASP A 101 -29.13 -2.05 7.12
CA ASP A 101 -28.43 -2.68 8.24
C ASP A 101 -27.79 -3.99 7.76
N GLY A 102 -26.68 -3.86 7.02
CA GLY A 102 -25.96 -4.98 6.41
C GLY A 102 -25.38 -6.01 7.40
N TRP A 103 -24.68 -7.03 6.90
CA TRP A 103 -24.25 -8.25 7.64
C TRP A 103 -23.53 -8.06 8.99
N ALA A 104 -22.95 -6.88 9.26
CA ALA A 104 -22.27 -6.57 10.52
C ALA A 104 -23.14 -5.83 11.56
N SER A 105 -24.44 -5.68 11.33
CA SER A 105 -25.37 -4.93 12.19
C SER A 105 -25.91 -5.72 13.40
N GLY A 106 -25.27 -6.83 13.77
CA GLY A 106 -25.72 -7.66 14.91
C GLY A 106 -25.66 -6.90 16.24
N PRO A 107 -26.62 -7.12 17.16
CA PRO A 107 -26.58 -6.52 18.49
C PRO A 107 -25.41 -7.08 19.30
N ASP A 108 -24.68 -6.20 19.99
CA ASP A 108 -23.68 -6.53 21.01
C ASP A 108 -24.28 -7.30 22.21
#